data_AF-A0A381EFG9-F1
#
_entry.id   AF-A0A381EFG9-F1
#
_cell.length_a   1.000
_cell.length_b   1.000
_cell.length_c   1.000
_cell.angle_alpha   90.00
_cell.angle_beta   90.00
_cell.angle_gamma   90.00
#
_symmetry.space_group_name_H-M   'P 1'
#
loop_
_entity.id
_entity.type
_entity.pdbx_description
1 polymer ?
#
loop_
_entity_poly.entity_id
_entity_poly.type
_entity_poly.pdbx_seq_one_letter_code
_entity_poly.pdbx_strand_id
1 'polypeptide(L)'
;MTLWTQNSLELANNYDYLDRLYSVYPVISNIRRNLDQETINELSSMLTSPPNFERGNLLRLLLNLDIFPIKDSYVAYLRRDRSAIDRNPNTVCRIENIIVNMGLTNVLNEITRPIEANRQMGQHFKNWVNSTNFNFDKTDNIDVFLNTDTLMVFIGNDNIMLNLAKDIFGYTGNKGIDFIAKRGENVAIGEAKFLTDFGGHQNAQLNDAKNILLDGSFTPCDYQIFPIAILDGVLYIQNTATRMTKNHMSEFVNNSTNELIMSALLLSSFVVTL
;
A
#
# COMPACT_ATOMS: atom_id res chain seq x y z
N MET A 1 -0.76 26.05 -4.04
CA MET A 1 -0.57 24.82 -4.81
C MET A 1 0.68 24.96 -5.63
N THR A 2 1.50 23.92 -5.65
CA THR A 2 2.66 23.83 -6.54
C THR A 2 2.21 23.57 -7.98
N LEU A 3 3.09 23.79 -8.95
CA LEU A 3 2.83 23.46 -10.35
C LEU A 3 2.46 21.98 -10.54
N TRP A 4 3.08 21.08 -9.78
CA TRP A 4 2.84 19.63 -9.86
C TRP A 4 1.44 19.25 -9.40
N THR A 5 0.96 19.89 -8.33
CA THR A 5 -0.40 19.69 -7.84
C THR A 5 -1.42 20.21 -8.85
N GLN A 6 -1.18 21.38 -9.44
CA GLN A 6 -2.05 21.97 -10.47
C GLN A 6 -2.12 21.08 -11.72
N ASN A 7 -0.97 20.62 -12.22
CA ASN A 7 -0.91 19.72 -13.37
C ASN A 7 -1.59 18.38 -13.09
N SER A 8 -1.53 17.86 -11.86
CA SER A 8 -2.24 16.63 -11.47
C SER A 8 -3.76 16.82 -11.51
N LEU A 9 -4.25 17.98 -11.02
CA LEU A 9 -5.66 18.36 -11.13
C LEU A 9 -6.08 18.54 -12.58
N GLU A 10 -5.27 19.19 -13.41
CA GLU A 10 -5.56 19.38 -14.83
C GLU A 10 -5.64 18.05 -15.57
N LEU A 11 -4.67 17.17 -15.34
CA LEU A 11 -4.63 15.82 -15.89
C LEU A 11 -5.90 15.05 -15.56
N ALA A 12 -6.31 15.07 -14.28
CA ALA A 12 -7.46 14.32 -13.78
C ALA A 12 -8.82 14.81 -14.30
N ASN A 13 -8.96 16.10 -14.61
CA ASN A 13 -10.25 16.69 -14.94
C ASN A 13 -10.43 16.99 -16.43
N ASN A 14 -9.34 17.09 -17.20
CA ASN A 14 -9.38 17.47 -18.62
C ASN A 14 -8.86 16.37 -19.57
N TYR A 15 -8.33 15.25 -19.05
CA TYR A 15 -7.73 14.19 -19.85
C TYR A 15 -8.10 12.78 -19.33
N ASP A 16 -7.58 11.76 -20.01
CA ASP A 16 -7.74 10.32 -19.76
C ASP A 16 -6.91 9.81 -18.56
N TYR A 17 -6.98 10.51 -17.44
CA TYR A 17 -6.11 10.27 -16.28
C TYR A 17 -6.15 8.85 -15.72
N LEU A 18 -7.35 8.28 -15.50
CA LEU A 18 -7.47 6.90 -14.99
C LEU A 18 -6.91 5.87 -15.97
N ASP A 19 -7.04 6.11 -17.28
CA ASP A 19 -6.48 5.25 -18.32
C ASP A 19 -4.95 5.32 -18.32
N ARG A 20 -4.39 6.53 -18.15
CA ARG A 20 -2.94 6.71 -18.04
C ARG A 20 -2.36 6.07 -16.79
N LEU A 21 -3.08 6.10 -15.68
CA LEU A 21 -2.68 5.41 -14.44
C LEU A 21 -2.52 3.91 -14.64
N TYR A 22 -3.15 3.29 -15.64
CA TYR A 22 -2.93 1.89 -15.98
C TYR A 22 -1.46 1.56 -16.29
N SER A 23 -0.69 2.54 -16.79
CA SER A 23 0.75 2.37 -17.03
C SER A 23 1.58 2.20 -15.75
N VAL A 24 1.08 2.71 -14.62
CA VAL A 24 1.69 2.63 -13.29
C VAL A 24 1.05 1.51 -12.46
N TYR A 25 -0.27 1.37 -12.54
CA TYR A 25 -1.10 0.47 -11.74
C TYR A 25 -1.93 -0.46 -12.65
N PRO A 26 -1.29 -1.42 -13.34
CA PRO A 26 -2.00 -2.30 -14.25
C PRO A 26 -2.94 -3.24 -13.49
N VAL A 27 -4.12 -3.49 -14.07
CA VAL A 27 -5.03 -4.53 -13.57
C VAL A 27 -4.46 -5.90 -13.92
N ILE A 28 -3.95 -6.61 -12.92
CA ILE A 28 -3.47 -7.98 -13.07
C ILE A 28 -4.63 -8.95 -12.83
N SER A 29 -4.75 -10.00 -13.66
CA SER A 29 -5.64 -11.12 -13.36
C SER A 29 -5.15 -11.81 -12.08
N ASN A 30 -5.83 -11.55 -10.97
CA ASN A 30 -5.38 -12.05 -9.69
C ASN A 30 -5.63 -13.57 -9.60
N ILE A 31 -4.55 -14.34 -9.70
CA ILE A 31 -4.57 -15.79 -9.49
C ILE A 31 -4.87 -16.06 -8.02
N ARG A 32 -5.61 -17.14 -7.76
CA ARG A 32 -5.85 -17.63 -6.39
C ARG A 32 -4.53 -17.86 -5.65
N ARG A 33 -4.50 -17.60 -4.34
CA ARG A 33 -3.33 -17.90 -3.51
C ARG A 33 -3.07 -19.39 -3.52
N ASN A 34 -1.79 -19.76 -3.61
CA ASN A 34 -1.39 -21.14 -3.36
C ASN A 34 -1.55 -21.43 -1.87
N LEU A 35 -2.12 -22.60 -1.58
CA LEU A 35 -2.18 -23.17 -0.24
C LEU A 35 -1.33 -24.43 -0.27
N ASP A 36 -0.50 -24.63 0.74
CA ASP A 36 0.34 -25.82 0.82
C ASP A 36 -0.52 -27.09 0.98
N GLN A 37 0.01 -28.22 0.49
CA GLN A 37 -0.73 -29.47 0.45
C GLN A 37 -1.00 -30.03 1.85
N GLU A 38 -0.15 -29.72 2.83
CA GLU A 38 -0.31 -30.16 4.22
C GLU A 38 -1.55 -29.51 4.85
N THR A 39 -1.69 -28.18 4.73
CA THR A 39 -2.87 -27.44 5.18
C THR A 39 -4.14 -27.92 4.48
N ILE A 40 -4.08 -28.20 3.17
CA ILE A 40 -5.24 -28.74 2.43
C ILE A 40 -5.67 -30.09 3.00
N ASN A 41 -4.71 -30.97 3.26
CA ASN A 41 -4.98 -32.31 3.81
C ASN A 41 -5.56 -32.21 5.23
N GLU A 42 -5.01 -31.32 6.06
CA GLU A 42 -5.50 -31.10 7.43
C GLU A 42 -6.94 -30.56 7.42
N LEU A 43 -7.22 -29.51 6.65
CA LEU A 43 -8.58 -28.98 6.49
C LEU A 43 -9.56 -30.03 5.96
N SER A 44 -9.11 -30.85 5.00
CA SER A 44 -9.92 -31.94 4.45
C SER A 44 -10.25 -32.96 5.52
N SER A 45 -9.29 -33.35 6.36
CA SER A 45 -9.50 -34.30 7.45
C SER A 45 -10.50 -33.79 8.50
N MET A 46 -10.50 -32.48 8.76
CA MET A 46 -11.39 -31.85 9.75
C MET A 46 -12.81 -31.61 9.22
N LEU A 47 -12.96 -31.25 7.94
CA LEU A 47 -14.23 -30.75 7.39
C LEU A 47 -14.97 -31.76 6.49
N THR A 48 -14.36 -32.89 6.16
CA THR A 48 -15.04 -33.95 5.41
C THR A 48 -16.14 -34.57 6.27
N SER A 49 -17.30 -34.84 5.67
CA SER A 49 -18.48 -35.34 6.39
C SER A 49 -18.28 -36.75 6.97
N PRO A 50 -18.59 -36.98 8.27
CA PRO A 50 -18.96 -35.98 9.27
C PRO A 50 -17.72 -35.19 9.76
N PRO A 51 -17.81 -33.86 9.91
CA PRO A 51 -16.70 -33.06 10.42
C PRO A 51 -16.20 -33.59 11.77
N ASN A 52 -14.88 -33.68 11.93
CA ASN A 52 -14.26 -34.30 13.10
C ASN A 52 -13.00 -33.53 13.53
N PHE A 53 -13.10 -32.80 14.63
CA PHE A 53 -11.99 -32.09 15.26
C PHE A 53 -12.38 -31.65 16.68
N GLU A 54 -11.39 -31.40 17.54
CA GLU A 54 -11.65 -30.81 18.85
C GLU A 54 -11.90 -29.31 18.75
N ARG A 55 -12.77 -28.78 19.61
CA ARG A 55 -13.13 -27.36 19.65
C ARG A 55 -11.87 -26.48 19.72
N GLY A 56 -11.79 -25.53 18.81
CA GLY A 56 -10.70 -24.57 18.70
C GLY A 56 -9.61 -24.99 17.72
N ASN A 57 -9.46 -26.27 17.38
CA ASN A 57 -8.39 -26.72 16.49
C ASN A 57 -8.55 -26.13 15.08
N LEU A 58 -9.78 -26.11 14.56
CA LEU A 58 -10.07 -25.54 13.25
C LEU A 58 -9.73 -24.06 13.21
N LEU A 59 -10.06 -23.33 14.29
CA LEU A 59 -9.71 -21.91 14.42
C LEU A 59 -8.21 -21.70 14.51
N ARG A 60 -7.47 -22.51 15.28
CA ARG A 60 -6.01 -22.39 15.41
C ARG A 60 -5.32 -22.54 14.05
N LEU A 61 -5.74 -23.52 13.25
CA LEU A 61 -5.25 -23.72 11.89
C LEU A 61 -5.57 -22.52 11.00
N LEU A 62 -6.85 -22.17 10.87
CA LEU A 62 -7.30 -21.11 9.96
C LEU A 62 -6.77 -19.72 10.32
N LEU A 63 -6.54 -19.44 11.61
CA LEU A 63 -5.98 -18.16 12.02
C LEU A 63 -4.47 -18.04 11.75
N ASN A 64 -3.78 -19.11 11.34
CA ASN A 64 -2.40 -19.04 10.85
C ASN A 64 -2.32 -18.67 9.36
N LEU A 65 -3.43 -18.79 8.62
CA LEU A 65 -3.50 -18.48 7.20
C LEU A 65 -3.63 -16.97 6.96
N ASP A 66 -3.19 -16.52 5.78
CA ASP A 66 -3.28 -15.12 5.33
C ASP A 66 -4.71 -14.59 5.29
N ILE A 67 -5.66 -15.44 4.88
CA ILE A 67 -7.08 -15.11 4.81
C ILE A 67 -7.86 -16.02 5.74
N PHE A 68 -8.71 -15.40 6.54
CA PHE A 68 -9.73 -16.12 7.29
C PHE A 68 -10.98 -16.32 6.42
N PRO A 69 -11.62 -17.50 6.43
CA PRO A 69 -12.66 -17.84 5.46
C PRO A 69 -13.98 -17.08 5.65
N ILE A 70 -14.17 -16.39 6.77
CA ILE A 70 -15.38 -15.59 7.05
C ILE A 70 -15.03 -14.21 7.61
N LYS A 71 -15.94 -13.24 7.45
CA LYS A 71 -15.86 -11.94 8.12
C LYS A 71 -16.56 -12.02 9.48
N ASP A 72 -15.80 -12.12 10.56
CA ASP A 72 -16.32 -12.11 11.93
C ASP A 72 -15.52 -11.11 12.79
N SER A 73 -16.22 -10.33 13.61
CA SER A 73 -15.65 -9.21 14.37
C SER A 73 -14.60 -9.65 15.41
N TYR A 74 -14.65 -10.89 15.88
CA TYR A 74 -13.72 -11.39 16.90
C TYR A 74 -12.43 -11.99 16.31
N VAL A 75 -12.40 -12.30 15.01
CA VAL A 75 -11.26 -12.97 14.36
C VAL A 75 -9.96 -12.17 14.52
N ALA A 76 -10.01 -10.84 14.41
CA ALA A 76 -8.84 -9.99 14.60
C ALA A 76 -8.27 -10.09 16.02
N TYR A 77 -9.15 -10.11 17.03
CA TYR A 77 -8.73 -10.27 18.43
C TYR A 77 -8.17 -11.68 18.71
N LEU A 78 -8.86 -12.73 18.24
CA LEU A 78 -8.41 -14.13 18.38
C LEU A 78 -7.08 -14.40 17.65
N ARG A 79 -6.80 -13.66 16.57
CA ARG A 79 -5.52 -13.72 15.88
C ARG A 79 -4.39 -13.12 16.73
N ARG A 80 -4.67 -12.00 17.40
CA ARG A 80 -3.71 -11.29 18.27
C ARG A 80 -3.45 -12.02 19.58
N ASP A 81 -4.48 -12.64 20.17
CA ASP A 81 -4.37 -13.41 21.41
C ASP A 81 -4.91 -14.84 21.22
N ARG A 82 -3.98 -15.79 21.02
CA ARG A 82 -4.30 -17.22 20.84
C ARG A 82 -4.94 -17.85 22.07
N SER A 83 -4.65 -17.35 23.27
CA SER A 83 -5.21 -17.89 24.52
C SER A 83 -6.71 -17.59 24.65
N ALA A 84 -7.21 -16.58 23.93
CA ALA A 84 -8.62 -16.22 23.94
C ALA A 84 -9.53 -17.32 23.37
N ILE A 85 -8.99 -18.26 22.57
CA ILE A 85 -9.72 -19.43 22.07
C ILE A 85 -10.22 -20.29 23.24
N ASP A 86 -9.35 -20.55 24.22
CA ASP A 86 -9.69 -21.39 25.39
C ASP A 86 -10.60 -20.65 26.38
N ARG A 87 -10.41 -19.33 26.51
CA ARG A 87 -11.20 -18.48 27.42
C ARG A 87 -12.62 -18.20 26.93
N ASN A 88 -12.90 -18.34 25.62
CA ASN A 88 -14.17 -17.93 25.01
C ASN A 88 -14.84 -19.07 24.20
N PRO A 89 -15.21 -20.18 24.85
CA PRO A 89 -15.65 -21.40 24.17
C PRO A 89 -16.91 -21.23 23.31
N ASN A 90 -17.88 -20.44 23.76
CA ASN A 90 -19.14 -20.23 23.00
C ASN A 90 -18.90 -19.45 21.70
N THR A 91 -18.02 -18.44 21.75
CA THR A 91 -17.63 -17.66 20.57
C THR A 91 -16.89 -18.54 19.57
N VAL A 92 -15.97 -19.38 20.05
CA VAL A 92 -15.23 -20.35 19.23
C VAL A 92 -16.19 -21.33 18.56
N CYS A 93 -17.08 -21.98 19.32
CA CYS A 93 -18.06 -22.91 18.75
C CYS A 93 -18.94 -22.25 17.69
N ARG A 94 -19.42 -21.02 17.93
CA ARG A 94 -20.22 -20.27 16.95
C ARG A 94 -19.47 -20.08 15.63
N ILE A 95 -18.20 -19.67 15.70
CA ILE A 95 -17.37 -19.44 14.52
C ILE A 95 -17.07 -20.76 13.80
N GLU A 96 -16.68 -21.80 14.52
CA GLU A 96 -16.43 -23.14 13.95
C GLU A 96 -17.66 -23.70 13.25
N ASN A 97 -18.84 -23.57 13.86
CA ASN A 97 -20.09 -24.02 13.26
C ASN A 97 -20.42 -23.28 11.97
N ILE A 98 -20.15 -21.97 11.87
CA ILE A 98 -20.33 -21.21 10.62
C ILE A 98 -19.41 -21.76 9.53
N ILE A 99 -18.14 -22.05 9.87
CA ILE A 99 -17.14 -22.56 8.92
C ILE A 99 -17.51 -23.98 8.47
N VAL A 100 -17.93 -24.84 9.39
CA VAL A 100 -18.41 -26.19 9.09
C VAL A 100 -19.62 -26.16 8.17
N ASN A 101 -20.62 -25.32 8.48
CA ASN A 101 -21.84 -25.19 7.67
C ASN A 101 -21.58 -24.67 6.25
N MET A 102 -20.48 -23.95 6.04
CA MET A 102 -20.06 -23.49 4.72
C MET A 102 -19.47 -24.64 3.87
N GLY A 103 -18.88 -25.66 4.50
CA GLY A 103 -18.29 -26.83 3.84
C GLY A 103 -16.88 -26.59 3.26
N LEU A 104 -16.12 -27.69 3.12
CA LEU A 104 -14.71 -27.68 2.71
C LEU A 104 -14.46 -26.89 1.42
N THR A 105 -15.26 -27.13 0.36
CA THR A 105 -15.08 -26.46 -0.94
C THR A 105 -15.13 -24.95 -0.82
N ASN A 106 -16.09 -24.41 -0.04
CA ASN A 106 -16.24 -22.98 0.13
C ASN A 106 -15.17 -22.40 1.05
N VAL A 107 -14.77 -23.13 2.10
CA VAL A 107 -13.61 -22.76 2.94
C VAL A 107 -12.36 -22.60 2.08
N LEU A 108 -12.03 -23.61 1.26
CA LEU A 108 -10.89 -23.57 0.34
C LEU A 108 -11.01 -22.40 -0.65
N ASN A 109 -12.20 -22.15 -1.20
CA ASN A 109 -12.44 -21.03 -2.10
C ASN A 109 -12.21 -19.66 -1.44
N GLU A 110 -12.57 -19.49 -0.17
CA GLU A 110 -12.46 -18.22 0.54
C GLU A 110 -11.01 -17.92 0.99
N ILE A 111 -10.28 -18.93 1.48
CA ILE A 111 -8.89 -18.77 1.94
C ILE A 111 -7.91 -18.64 0.77
N THR A 112 -8.21 -19.25 -0.37
CA THR A 112 -7.41 -19.14 -1.61
C THR A 112 -7.80 -17.94 -2.46
N ARG A 113 -8.71 -17.06 -1.99
CA ARG A 113 -9.06 -15.87 -2.78
C ARG A 113 -7.82 -15.12 -3.23
N PRO A 114 -7.84 -14.46 -4.40
CA PRO A 114 -6.70 -13.69 -4.85
C PRO A 114 -6.40 -12.50 -3.93
N ILE A 115 -5.20 -11.91 -4.05
CA ILE A 115 -4.88 -10.68 -3.32
C ILE A 115 -5.85 -9.57 -3.79
N GLU A 116 -6.40 -8.81 -2.84
CA GLU A 116 -7.27 -7.68 -3.18
C GLU A 116 -6.49 -6.63 -3.97
N ALA A 117 -7.07 -6.11 -5.06
CA ALA A 117 -6.37 -5.22 -5.99
C ALA A 117 -5.80 -3.97 -5.30
N ASN A 118 -6.58 -3.35 -4.40
CA ASN A 118 -6.15 -2.20 -3.59
C ASN A 118 -4.91 -2.49 -2.73
N ARG A 119 -4.69 -3.74 -2.29
CA ARG A 119 -3.50 -4.14 -1.52
C ARG A 119 -2.25 -4.34 -2.39
N GLN A 120 -2.41 -4.40 -3.70
CA GLN A 120 -1.31 -4.58 -4.66
C GLN A 120 -0.74 -3.25 -5.17
N MET A 121 -1.44 -2.14 -4.96
CA MET A 121 -1.10 -0.83 -5.53
C MET A 121 0.32 -0.35 -5.16
N GLY A 122 0.75 -0.55 -3.92
CA GLY A 122 2.12 -0.21 -3.50
C GLY A 122 3.19 -1.03 -4.25
N GLN A 123 2.91 -2.31 -4.51
CA GLN A 123 3.82 -3.16 -5.29
C GLN A 123 3.85 -2.74 -6.77
N HIS A 124 2.71 -2.32 -7.33
CA HIS A 124 2.67 -1.82 -8.70
C HIS A 124 3.52 -0.56 -8.88
N PHE A 125 3.43 0.40 -7.96
CA PHE A 125 4.26 1.60 -7.99
C PHE A 125 5.76 1.24 -8.00
N LYS A 126 6.20 0.38 -7.09
CA LYS A 126 7.62 -0.08 -7.03
C LYS A 126 8.05 -0.80 -8.30
N ASN A 127 7.19 -1.68 -8.83
CA ASN A 127 7.47 -2.38 -10.08
C ASN A 127 7.58 -1.39 -11.26
N TRP A 128 6.73 -0.37 -11.29
CA TRP A 128 6.78 0.67 -12.30
C TRP A 128 8.06 1.50 -12.22
N VAL A 129 8.46 1.96 -11.02
CA VAL A 129 9.74 2.66 -10.80
C VAL A 129 10.91 1.79 -11.26
N ASN A 130 10.90 0.49 -10.99
CA ASN A 130 11.96 -0.42 -11.42
C ASN A 130 11.93 -0.71 -12.93
N SER A 131 10.76 -0.64 -13.57
CA SER A 131 10.57 -0.95 -14.98
C SER A 131 11.29 0.02 -15.94
N THR A 132 11.42 -0.37 -17.20
CA THR A 132 11.92 0.49 -18.29
C THR A 132 11.04 1.69 -18.58
N ASN A 133 9.77 1.69 -18.13
CA ASN A 133 8.86 2.82 -18.34
C ASN A 133 9.26 4.04 -17.50
N PHE A 134 9.84 3.82 -16.32
CA PHE A 134 10.47 4.87 -15.53
C PHE A 134 11.95 4.97 -15.90
N ASN A 135 12.21 5.56 -17.07
CA ASN A 135 13.48 5.49 -17.79
C ASN A 135 14.60 6.36 -17.19
N PHE A 136 15.08 6.00 -15.99
CA PHE A 136 16.21 6.62 -15.30
C PHE A 136 17.22 5.57 -14.84
N ASP A 137 18.47 6.00 -14.63
CA ASP A 137 19.50 5.17 -14.03
C ASP A 137 19.10 4.78 -12.61
N LYS A 138 19.30 3.51 -12.28
CA LYS A 138 18.86 2.90 -11.02
C LYS A 138 20.00 2.11 -10.38
N THR A 139 20.02 2.10 -9.06
CA THR A 139 20.94 1.26 -8.31
C THR A 139 20.32 0.80 -6.99
N ASP A 140 20.70 -0.38 -6.53
CA ASP A 140 20.48 -0.85 -5.16
C ASP A 140 21.74 -0.75 -4.29
N ASN A 141 22.84 -0.25 -4.86
CA ASN A 141 24.11 -0.04 -4.18
C ASN A 141 24.17 1.37 -3.58
N ILE A 142 24.21 1.46 -2.25
CA ILE A 142 24.24 2.72 -1.52
C ILE A 142 25.48 3.56 -1.86
N ASP A 143 26.66 2.94 -1.99
CA ASP A 143 27.90 3.66 -2.28
C ASP A 143 27.85 4.29 -3.68
N VAL A 144 27.33 3.57 -4.67
CA VAL A 144 27.13 4.11 -6.03
C VAL A 144 26.12 5.26 -6.00
N PHE A 145 25.03 5.08 -5.26
CA PHE A 145 23.96 6.09 -5.13
C PHE A 145 24.44 7.39 -4.49
N LEU A 146 25.26 7.32 -3.44
CA LEU A 146 25.71 8.50 -2.71
C LEU A 146 26.82 9.25 -3.45
N ASN A 147 27.70 8.53 -4.16
CA ASN A 147 28.88 9.12 -4.83
C ASN A 147 28.60 9.63 -6.26
N THR A 148 27.41 9.39 -6.83
CA THR A 148 27.07 9.91 -8.16
C THR A 148 26.48 11.32 -8.10
N ASP A 149 26.88 12.18 -9.03
CA ASP A 149 26.25 13.49 -9.25
C ASP A 149 25.15 13.45 -10.30
N THR A 150 25.11 12.40 -11.12
CA THR A 150 24.05 12.22 -12.12
C THR A 150 22.74 11.86 -11.44
N LEU A 151 21.64 12.12 -12.15
CA LEU A 151 20.32 11.72 -11.69
C LEU A 151 20.27 10.19 -11.54
N MET A 152 19.98 9.72 -10.34
CA MET A 152 19.89 8.29 -10.03
C MET A 152 18.71 8.01 -9.10
N VAL A 153 18.09 6.85 -9.29
CA VAL A 153 16.98 6.34 -8.47
C VAL A 153 17.48 5.16 -7.64
N PHE A 154 17.15 5.15 -6.35
CA PHE A 154 17.51 4.04 -5.48
C PHE A 154 16.37 3.01 -5.42
N ILE A 155 16.67 1.74 -5.72
CA ILE A 155 15.70 0.64 -5.83
C ILE A 155 15.94 -0.46 -4.78
N GLY A 156 16.12 -0.07 -3.52
CA GLY A 156 16.26 -1.00 -2.39
C GLY A 156 14.94 -1.64 -1.93
N ASN A 157 15.04 -2.61 -1.02
CA ASN A 157 13.86 -3.09 -0.28
C ASN A 157 13.43 -2.08 0.81
N ASP A 158 12.25 -2.27 1.39
CA ASP A 158 11.65 -1.36 2.37
C ASP A 158 12.57 -0.99 3.54
N ASN A 159 13.25 -1.99 4.10
CA ASN A 159 14.14 -1.77 5.23
C ASN A 159 15.38 -0.97 4.83
N ILE A 160 15.95 -1.26 3.66
CA ILE A 160 17.14 -0.56 3.17
C ILE A 160 16.78 0.90 2.80
N MET A 161 15.66 1.12 2.11
CA MET A 161 15.19 2.46 1.76
C MET A 161 14.90 3.30 3.01
N LEU A 162 14.25 2.70 4.01
CA LEU A 162 13.99 3.37 5.28
C LEU A 162 15.29 3.72 6.00
N ASN A 163 16.23 2.78 6.13
CA ASN A 163 17.51 3.03 6.80
C ASN A 163 18.30 4.11 6.08
N LEU A 164 18.39 4.06 4.74
CA LEU A 164 19.04 5.10 3.95
C LEU A 164 18.42 6.49 4.21
N ALA A 165 17.09 6.58 4.20
CA ALA A 165 16.39 7.83 4.48
C ALA A 165 16.66 8.36 5.89
N LYS A 166 16.73 7.49 6.90
CA LYS A 166 16.96 7.88 8.30
C LYS A 166 18.42 8.25 8.56
N ASP A 167 19.34 7.38 8.15
CA ASP A 167 20.75 7.45 8.52
C ASP A 167 21.50 8.52 7.72
N ILE A 168 21.09 8.79 6.48
CA ILE A 168 21.77 9.75 5.58
C ILE A 168 20.95 11.02 5.35
N PHE A 169 19.65 10.88 5.09
CA PHE A 169 18.79 12.01 4.71
C PHE A 169 17.99 12.60 5.87
N GLY A 170 18.24 12.16 7.10
CA GLY A 170 17.68 12.75 8.31
C GLY A 170 16.19 12.48 8.54
N TYR A 171 15.60 11.48 7.87
CA TYR A 171 14.19 11.12 8.04
C TYR A 171 13.88 10.68 9.47
N THR A 172 12.84 11.24 10.07
CA THR A 172 12.47 10.97 11.47
C THR A 172 11.38 9.91 11.62
N GLY A 173 10.69 9.57 10.52
CA GLY A 173 9.62 8.58 10.52
C GLY A 173 10.10 7.13 10.63
N ASN A 174 9.13 6.21 10.68
CA ASN A 174 9.37 4.77 10.86
C ASN A 174 8.80 3.90 9.73
N LYS A 175 8.20 4.51 8.71
CA LYS A 175 7.59 3.85 7.55
C LYS A 175 7.41 4.87 6.41
N GLY A 176 6.93 4.44 5.25
CA GLY A 176 6.41 5.34 4.22
C GLY A 176 7.40 5.78 3.16
N ILE A 177 8.59 5.16 3.10
CA ILE A 177 9.57 5.46 2.06
C ILE A 177 9.35 4.52 0.87
N ASP A 178 8.61 5.00 -0.13
CA ASP A 178 8.31 4.24 -1.36
C ASP A 178 9.19 4.67 -2.55
N PHE A 179 9.82 5.84 -2.47
CA PHE A 179 10.64 6.41 -3.54
C PHE A 179 11.82 7.22 -3.01
N ILE A 180 12.99 7.06 -3.63
CA ILE A 180 14.18 7.90 -3.40
C ILE A 180 14.87 8.15 -4.76
N ALA A 181 15.11 9.42 -5.09
CA ALA A 181 15.95 9.81 -6.23
C ALA A 181 16.86 10.99 -5.85
N LYS A 182 18.03 11.08 -6.49
CA LYS A 182 19.04 12.08 -6.18
C LYS A 182 19.68 12.61 -7.46
N ARG A 183 20.04 13.89 -7.47
CA ARG A 183 20.95 14.51 -8.43
C ARG A 183 21.84 15.51 -7.69
N GLY A 184 23.15 15.30 -7.71
CA GLY A 184 24.06 16.08 -6.85
C GLY A 184 23.59 16.04 -5.39
N GLU A 185 23.37 17.21 -4.78
CA GLU A 185 22.90 17.35 -3.39
C GLU A 185 21.36 17.39 -3.25
N ASN A 186 20.62 17.42 -4.36
CA ASN A 186 19.17 17.44 -4.37
C ASN A 186 18.60 16.02 -4.26
N VAL A 187 17.79 15.76 -3.24
CA VAL A 187 17.25 14.42 -2.94
C VAL A 187 15.74 14.47 -2.80
N ALA A 188 15.05 13.77 -3.70
CA ALA A 188 13.61 13.52 -3.62
C ALA A 188 13.35 12.27 -2.78
N ILE A 189 12.49 12.39 -1.77
CA ILE A 189 12.05 11.26 -0.93
C ILE A 189 10.53 11.28 -0.87
N GLY A 190 9.90 10.16 -1.23
CA GLY A 190 8.45 10.13 -1.41
C GLY A 190 7.73 8.94 -0.82
N GLU A 191 6.48 9.19 -0.44
CA GLU A 191 5.50 8.17 -0.07
C GLU A 191 4.43 8.07 -1.16
N ALA A 192 4.14 6.85 -1.62
CA ALA A 192 3.18 6.59 -2.69
C ALA A 192 1.88 5.99 -2.13
N LYS A 193 0.73 6.52 -2.56
CA LYS A 193 -0.60 6.00 -2.18
C LYS A 193 -1.57 6.11 -3.34
N PHE A 194 -2.30 5.02 -3.58
CA PHE A 194 -3.41 4.98 -4.54
C PHE A 194 -4.74 5.00 -3.78
N LEU A 195 -5.49 6.08 -3.92
CA LEU A 195 -6.75 6.31 -3.22
C LEU A 195 -7.93 5.94 -4.12
N THR A 196 -8.59 4.82 -3.83
CA THR A 196 -9.63 4.25 -4.70
C THR A 196 -11.04 4.79 -4.44
N ASP A 197 -11.29 5.41 -3.28
CA ASP A 197 -12.62 5.86 -2.86
C ASP A 197 -12.54 7.02 -1.83
N PHE A 198 -13.65 7.71 -1.61
CA PHE A 198 -13.77 8.86 -0.71
C PHE A 198 -14.27 8.43 0.68
N GLY A 199 -13.45 7.70 1.46
CA GLY A 199 -13.77 7.42 2.88
C GLY A 199 -13.07 6.21 3.51
N GLY A 200 -13.31 6.02 4.82
CA GLY A 200 -12.85 4.84 5.57
C GLY A 200 -11.33 4.75 5.73
N HIS A 201 -10.76 3.57 5.44
CA HIS A 201 -9.31 3.27 5.54
C HIS A 201 -8.42 4.20 4.68
N GLN A 202 -9.01 4.90 3.71
CA GLN A 202 -8.30 5.82 2.82
C GLN A 202 -7.80 7.07 3.57
N ASN A 203 -8.47 7.48 4.65
CA ASN A 203 -7.99 8.60 5.47
C ASN A 203 -6.67 8.27 6.18
N ALA A 204 -6.47 7.01 6.59
CA ALA A 204 -5.20 6.58 7.17
C ALA A 204 -4.09 6.58 6.12
N GLN A 205 -4.38 6.13 4.89
CA GLN A 205 -3.45 6.15 3.77
C GLN A 205 -3.05 7.58 3.38
N LEU A 206 -4.02 8.50 3.32
CA LEU A 206 -3.74 9.91 3.09
C LEU A 206 -2.89 10.51 4.21
N ASN A 207 -3.22 10.20 5.48
CA ASN A 207 -2.45 10.71 6.62
C ASN A 207 -1.01 10.19 6.62
N ASP A 208 -0.78 8.95 6.20
CA ASP A 208 0.57 8.42 6.03
C ASP A 208 1.37 9.28 5.06
N ALA A 209 0.85 9.53 3.85
CA ALA A 209 1.49 10.40 2.87
C ALA A 209 1.59 11.88 3.29
N LYS A 210 0.73 12.36 4.21
CA LYS A 210 0.89 13.69 4.81
C LYS A 210 2.09 13.74 5.75
N ASN A 211 2.38 12.66 6.46
CA ASN A 211 3.42 12.65 7.47
C ASN A 211 4.80 12.93 6.90
N ILE A 212 5.10 12.55 5.65
CA ILE A 212 6.40 12.87 5.03
C ILE A 212 6.54 14.37 4.71
N LEU A 213 5.43 15.08 4.55
CA LEU A 213 5.39 16.49 4.18
C LEU A 213 5.44 17.45 5.39
N LEU A 214 5.31 16.93 6.61
CA LEU A 214 5.24 17.76 7.81
C LEU A 214 6.59 18.39 8.13
N ASP A 215 6.57 19.60 8.68
CA ASP A 215 7.75 20.23 9.26
C ASP A 215 8.34 19.33 10.36
N GLY A 216 9.65 19.05 10.27
CA GLY A 216 10.35 18.15 11.20
C GLY A 216 10.35 16.66 10.79
N SER A 217 9.76 16.31 9.65
CA SER A 217 9.88 14.96 9.08
C SER A 217 11.31 14.62 8.66
N PHE A 218 12.10 15.66 8.39
CA PHE A 218 13.52 15.58 8.06
C PHE A 218 14.30 16.53 8.96
N THR A 219 15.34 16.01 9.59
CA THR A 219 16.33 16.80 10.31
C THR A 219 17.37 17.36 9.33
N PRO A 220 18.05 18.47 9.69
CA PRO A 220 19.11 19.01 8.84
C PRO A 220 20.18 17.95 8.52
N CYS A 221 20.55 17.86 7.25
CA CYS A 221 21.62 17.01 6.74
C CYS A 221 22.35 17.74 5.60
N ASP A 222 23.36 17.10 5.02
CA ASP A 222 24.18 17.67 3.94
C ASP A 222 23.46 17.75 2.58
N TYR A 223 22.19 17.32 2.52
CA TYR A 223 21.40 17.25 1.30
C TYR A 223 20.20 18.20 1.35
N GLN A 224 19.85 18.74 0.19
CA GLN A 224 18.60 19.45 0.01
C GLN A 224 17.48 18.43 -0.22
N ILE A 225 16.65 18.21 0.81
CA ILE A 225 15.56 17.23 0.76
C ILE A 225 14.30 17.86 0.15
N PHE A 226 13.69 17.13 -0.78
CA PHE A 226 12.39 17.41 -1.38
C PHE A 226 11.42 16.28 -0.97
N PRO A 227 10.64 16.46 0.10
CA PRO A 227 9.61 15.51 0.49
C PRO A 227 8.44 15.54 -0.50
N ILE A 228 7.98 14.37 -0.95
CA ILE A 228 6.93 14.28 -1.99
C ILE A 228 5.84 13.31 -1.54
N ALA A 229 4.58 13.75 -1.62
CA ALA A 229 3.44 12.85 -1.58
C ALA A 229 3.04 12.49 -3.01
N ILE A 230 3.26 11.22 -3.38
CA ILE A 230 2.89 10.67 -4.68
C ILE A 230 1.51 10.05 -4.52
N LEU A 231 0.48 10.82 -4.89
CA LEU A 231 -0.90 10.43 -4.67
C LEU A 231 -1.60 10.19 -5.99
N ASP A 232 -2.26 9.05 -6.13
CA ASP A 232 -3.01 8.69 -7.33
C ASP A 232 -4.42 8.21 -6.99
N GLY A 233 -5.25 8.03 -8.02
CA GLY A 233 -6.65 7.63 -7.88
C GLY A 233 -7.61 8.82 -7.81
N VAL A 234 -8.71 8.68 -7.10
CA VAL A 234 -9.89 9.57 -7.27
C VAL A 234 -9.72 10.97 -6.65
N LEU A 235 -8.65 11.23 -5.89
CA LEU A 235 -8.46 12.47 -5.13
C LEU A 235 -8.45 13.76 -5.97
N TYR A 236 -8.01 13.69 -7.23
CA TYR A 236 -7.92 14.85 -8.12
C TYR A 236 -9.19 15.06 -8.96
N ILE A 237 -10.08 14.07 -9.00
CA ILE A 237 -11.25 14.08 -9.87
C ILE A 237 -12.36 14.91 -9.22
N GLN A 238 -12.80 15.96 -9.91
CA GLN A 238 -13.91 16.79 -9.48
C GLN A 238 -15.24 16.13 -9.86
N ASN A 239 -16.21 16.15 -8.94
CA ASN A 239 -17.54 15.63 -9.20
C ASN A 239 -18.31 16.63 -10.09
N THR A 240 -18.44 16.29 -11.38
CA THR A 240 -19.11 17.11 -12.39
C THR A 240 -20.63 17.18 -12.20
N ALA A 241 -21.24 16.20 -11.52
CA ALA A 241 -22.69 16.12 -11.33
C ALA A 241 -23.21 16.96 -10.15
N THR A 242 -22.43 17.10 -9.07
CA THR A 242 -22.90 17.75 -7.83
C THR A 242 -22.29 19.13 -7.57
N ARG A 243 -21.29 19.56 -8.35
CA ARG A 243 -20.45 20.75 -8.06
C ARG A 243 -19.86 20.74 -6.64
N MET A 244 -19.84 19.58 -5.98
CA MET A 244 -19.30 19.39 -4.64
C MET A 244 -18.29 18.25 -4.65
N THR A 245 -17.03 18.62 -4.74
CA THR A 245 -15.92 17.83 -4.18
C THR A 245 -15.41 18.55 -2.95
N LYS A 246 -16.23 18.60 -1.91
CA LYS A 246 -15.76 18.86 -0.54
C LYS A 246 -15.64 17.53 0.17
N ASN A 247 -14.61 16.77 -0.19
CA ASN A 247 -14.16 15.66 0.63
C ASN A 247 -12.78 16.03 1.18
N HIS A 248 -12.39 15.37 2.27
CA HIS A 248 -11.15 15.70 2.97
C HIS A 248 -9.88 15.57 2.08
N MET A 249 -9.94 14.75 1.02
CA MET A 249 -8.83 14.57 0.07
C MET A 249 -8.71 15.76 -0.88
N SER A 250 -9.82 16.21 -1.47
CA SER A 250 -9.83 17.38 -2.34
C SER A 250 -9.51 18.66 -1.56
N GLU A 251 -9.99 18.79 -0.32
CA GLU A 251 -9.62 19.90 0.56
C GLU A 251 -8.12 19.91 0.88
N PHE A 252 -7.52 18.75 1.16
CA PHE A 252 -6.08 18.66 1.36
C PHE A 252 -5.30 19.17 0.14
N VAL A 253 -5.61 18.64 -1.04
CA VAL A 253 -4.94 19.03 -2.29
C VAL A 253 -5.11 20.52 -2.59
N ASN A 254 -6.32 21.06 -2.39
CA ASN A 254 -6.62 22.47 -2.67
C ASN A 254 -5.99 23.43 -1.65
N ASN A 255 -5.84 23.01 -0.40
CA ASN A 255 -5.27 23.83 0.67
C ASN A 255 -3.73 23.75 0.71
N SER A 256 -3.11 22.77 0.06
CA SER A 256 -1.66 22.68 -0.04
C SER A 256 -1.09 23.83 -0.87
N THR A 257 -0.09 24.49 -0.31
CA THR A 257 0.48 25.72 -0.87
C THR A 257 1.83 25.44 -1.51
N ASN A 258 2.74 24.88 -0.73
CA ASN A 258 4.15 24.68 -1.07
C ASN A 258 4.56 23.20 -1.06
N GLU A 259 3.69 22.32 -0.57
CA GLU A 259 3.94 20.89 -0.48
C GLU A 259 3.99 20.25 -1.88
N LEU A 260 4.98 19.38 -2.11
CA LEU A 260 5.10 18.63 -3.35
C LEU A 260 4.14 17.45 -3.33
N ILE A 261 2.93 17.69 -3.85
CA ILE A 261 1.90 16.66 -4.01
C ILE A 261 1.63 16.48 -5.49
N MET A 262 1.76 15.27 -6.00
CA MET A 262 1.61 14.99 -7.43
C MET A 262 1.18 13.55 -7.72
N SER A 263 0.58 13.36 -8.90
CA SER A 263 0.39 12.02 -9.48
C SER A 263 1.72 11.40 -9.90
N ALA A 264 1.84 10.07 -9.81
CA ALA A 264 3.00 9.33 -10.33
C ALA A 264 3.25 9.63 -11.83
N LEU A 265 2.21 10.00 -12.58
CA LEU A 265 2.31 10.37 -14.00
C LEU A 265 3.17 11.62 -14.24
N LEU A 266 3.38 12.45 -13.23
CA LEU A 266 4.25 13.63 -13.29
C LEU A 266 5.63 13.41 -12.65
N LEU A 267 5.84 12.27 -12.00
CA LEU A 267 7.06 12.00 -11.24
C LEU A 267 8.32 12.05 -12.12
N SER A 268 8.26 11.48 -13.34
CA SER A 268 9.39 11.54 -14.28
C SER A 268 9.78 12.96 -14.63
N SER A 269 8.78 13.82 -14.88
CA SER A 269 9.00 15.23 -15.19
C SER A 269 9.59 15.98 -14.00
N PHE A 270 9.11 15.69 -12.78
CA PHE A 270 9.64 16.29 -11.56
C PHE A 270 11.10 15.89 -11.30
N VAL A 271 11.42 14.61 -11.42
CA VAL A 271 12.75 14.09 -11.07
C VAL A 271 13.85 14.68 -11.97
N VAL A 272 13.53 15.04 -13.22
CA VAL A 272 14.44 15.77 -14.11
C VAL A 272 14.78 17.20 -13.62
N THR A 273 13.93 17.78 -12.77
CA THR A 273 14.11 19.11 -12.19
C THR A 273 14.94 19.16 -10.91
N LEU A 274 15.25 17.99 -10.32
CA LEU A 274 16.32 17.87 -9.33
C LEU A 274 17.64 18.36 -9.91
#